data_AF-A0A914TWX3-F1
#
_entry.id   AF-A0A914TWX3-F1
#
_cell.length_a   1.000
_cell.length_b   1.000
_cell.length_c   1.000
_cell.angle_alpha   90.00
_cell.angle_beta   90.00
_cell.angle_gamma   90.00
#
_symmetry.space_group_name_H-M   'P 1'
#
loop_
_entity.id
_entity.type
_entity.pdbx_description
1 polymer ?
#
loop_
_entity_poly.entity_id
_entity_poly.type
_entity_poly.pdbx_seq_one_letter_code
_entity_poly.pdbx_strand_id
1 'polypeptide(L)'
;MLENGQSRKGMHDVRFITKDSKLFNLYGKKNIIKERNCNRMEINPEYVPLFISHGLRFVGIGFDDNGEVSEALRKLKSLVHIHDEDDEEGYVKTIKELCDEYSDNTNTALRMQIFELKEHPYYIGVQYGPKFGGDGLRPSLPSPPFVGLIKAAICEMKKKSP
;
A
#
# COMPACT_ATOMS: atom_id res chain seq x y z
N MET A 1 8.76 -22.89 -15.11
CA MET A 1 9.11 -21.55 -15.63
C MET A 1 7.81 -20.89 -16.06
N LEU A 2 7.46 -19.72 -15.51
CA LEU A 2 6.24 -19.01 -15.93
C LEU A 2 6.58 -18.13 -17.14
N GLU A 3 6.24 -18.58 -18.34
CA GLU A 3 6.64 -17.96 -19.61
C GLU A 3 5.92 -16.65 -19.97
N ASN A 4 4.98 -16.14 -19.17
CA ASN A 4 4.24 -14.91 -19.52
C ASN A 4 4.23 -13.80 -18.43
N GLY A 5 5.26 -13.72 -17.58
CA GLY A 5 5.31 -12.68 -16.54
C GLY A 5 5.69 -11.30 -17.09
N GLN A 6 4.76 -10.56 -17.72
CA GLN A 6 4.97 -9.16 -18.07
C GLN A 6 5.25 -8.33 -16.80
N SER A 7 6.24 -7.44 -16.85
CA SER A 7 6.55 -6.56 -15.71
C SER A 7 5.47 -5.50 -15.55
N ARG A 8 5.03 -5.24 -14.31
CA ARG A 8 4.13 -4.12 -14.01
C ARG A 8 4.90 -2.82 -14.14
N LYS A 9 4.61 -2.09 -15.21
CA LYS A 9 5.24 -0.82 -15.55
C LYS A 9 4.18 0.27 -15.68
N GLY A 10 4.53 1.49 -15.31
CA GLY A 10 3.68 2.67 -15.53
C GLY A 10 3.00 3.18 -14.26
N MET A 11 2.01 4.07 -14.44
CA MET A 11 1.21 4.63 -13.35
C MET A 11 0.12 3.65 -12.94
N HIS A 12 -0.02 3.46 -11.64
CA HIS A 12 -1.05 2.63 -11.05
C HIS A 12 -1.69 3.34 -9.89
N ASP A 13 -2.99 3.10 -9.71
CA ASP A 13 -3.73 3.61 -8.57
C ASP A 13 -3.42 2.74 -7.35
N VAL A 14 -3.13 3.39 -6.23
CA VAL A 14 -2.97 2.78 -4.92
C VAL A 14 -4.02 3.38 -4.00
N ARG A 15 -4.91 2.55 -3.47
CA ARG A 15 -5.95 2.94 -2.52
C ARG A 15 -5.49 2.64 -1.10
N PHE A 16 -5.61 3.64 -0.23
CA PHE A 16 -5.42 3.47 1.21
C PHE A 16 -6.62 2.77 1.84
N ILE A 17 -6.35 1.95 2.87
CA ILE A 17 -7.38 1.18 3.57
C ILE A 17 -7.48 1.52 5.06
N THR A 18 -6.56 2.33 5.60
CA THR A 18 -6.59 2.79 7.00
C THR A 18 -6.25 4.28 7.10
N LYS A 19 -6.93 5.03 7.98
CA LYS A 19 -6.72 6.49 8.15
C LYS A 19 -5.54 6.84 9.06
N ASP A 20 -5.16 5.92 9.92
CA ASP A 20 -4.02 6.04 10.85
C ASP A 20 -2.67 5.78 10.18
N SER A 21 -2.65 5.41 8.89
CA SER A 21 -1.41 5.26 8.12
C SER A 21 -0.59 6.56 8.12
N LYS A 22 0.70 6.43 8.41
CA LYS A 22 1.65 7.55 8.35
C LYS A 22 1.74 8.09 6.92
N LEU A 23 1.74 7.21 5.91
CA LEU A 23 1.72 7.63 4.51
C LEU A 23 0.41 8.27 4.11
N PHE A 24 -0.75 7.76 4.50
CA PHE A 24 -2.04 8.39 4.20
C PHE A 24 -2.05 9.87 4.61
N ASN A 25 -1.54 10.17 5.80
CA ASN A 25 -1.40 11.52 6.31
C ASN A 25 -0.38 12.36 5.51
N LEU A 26 0.77 11.79 5.14
CA LEU A 26 1.81 12.49 4.37
C LEU A 26 1.41 12.75 2.90
N TYR A 27 0.55 11.90 2.33
CA TYR A 27 -0.05 12.09 1.00
C TYR A 27 -1.25 13.05 1.01
N GLY A 28 -1.53 13.70 2.15
CA GLY A 28 -2.59 14.72 2.27
C GLY A 28 -3.99 14.12 2.41
N LYS A 29 -4.11 12.95 3.04
CA LYS A 29 -5.38 12.26 3.33
C LYS A 29 -6.20 11.94 2.07
N LYS A 30 -5.51 11.69 0.96
CA LYS A 30 -6.12 11.23 -0.29
C LYS A 30 -6.37 9.73 -0.20
N ASN A 31 -7.60 9.31 -0.43
CA ASN A 31 -7.98 7.90 -0.42
C ASN A 31 -7.26 7.08 -1.51
N ILE A 32 -6.89 7.73 -2.61
CA ILE A 32 -6.19 7.13 -3.74
C ILE A 32 -5.01 8.01 -4.12
N ILE A 33 -3.86 7.39 -4.36
CA ILE A 33 -2.66 8.02 -4.92
C ILE A 33 -2.29 7.32 -6.23
N LYS A 34 -1.58 8.03 -7.11
CA LYS A 34 -1.04 7.47 -8.36
C LYS A 34 0.47 7.37 -8.26
N GLU A 35 1.00 6.16 -8.37
CA GLU A 35 2.42 5.90 -8.20
C GLU A 35 2.97 5.01 -9.32
N ARG A 36 4.29 5.05 -9.52
CA ARG A 36 4.95 4.31 -10.61
C ARG A 36 5.42 2.94 -10.17
N ASN A 37 5.00 1.88 -10.86
CA ASN A 37 5.58 0.55 -10.68
C ASN A 37 6.59 0.26 -11.80
N CYS A 38 7.63 -0.49 -11.47
CA CYS A 38 8.58 -1.09 -12.41
C CYS A 38 9.14 -2.36 -11.79
N ASN A 39 8.24 -3.24 -11.35
CA ASN A 39 8.55 -4.47 -10.64
C ASN A 39 7.87 -5.65 -11.34
N ARG A 40 8.37 -6.85 -11.07
CA ARG A 40 7.83 -8.11 -11.59
C ARG A 40 7.25 -8.99 -10.49
N MET A 41 7.79 -8.86 -9.29
CA MET A 41 7.40 -9.66 -8.14
C MET A 41 6.34 -8.94 -7.33
N GLU A 42 5.37 -9.72 -6.91
CA GLU A 42 4.22 -9.32 -6.09
C GLU A 42 4.21 -10.21 -4.83
N ILE A 43 3.64 -9.71 -3.73
CA ILE A 43 3.41 -10.53 -2.54
C ILE A 43 2.31 -11.53 -2.87
N ASN A 44 2.52 -12.82 -2.55
CA ASN A 44 1.47 -13.83 -2.65
C ASN A 44 0.42 -13.55 -1.53
N PRO A 45 -0.86 -13.30 -1.87
CA PRO A 45 -1.94 -13.04 -0.92
C PRO A 45 -2.10 -14.11 0.18
N GLU A 46 -1.78 -15.37 -0.11
CA GLU A 46 -1.87 -16.48 0.86
C GLU A 46 -1.00 -16.24 2.11
N TYR A 47 0.09 -15.50 1.98
CA TYR A 47 0.98 -15.17 3.10
C TYR A 47 0.62 -13.86 3.80
N VAL A 48 -0.32 -13.08 3.28
CA VAL A 48 -0.72 -11.80 3.89
C VAL A 48 -1.24 -11.96 5.31
N PRO A 49 -2.13 -12.93 5.62
CA PRO A 49 -2.58 -13.17 6.98
C PRO A 49 -1.44 -13.48 7.95
N LEU A 50 -0.41 -14.20 7.48
CA LEU A 50 0.78 -14.52 8.28
C LEU A 50 1.58 -13.27 8.63
N PHE A 51 1.75 -12.32 7.69
CA PHE A 51 2.43 -11.06 7.99
C PHE A 51 1.64 -10.22 9.00
N ILE A 52 0.32 -10.17 8.86
CA ILE A 52 -0.57 -9.44 9.78
C ILE A 52 -0.50 -10.00 11.20
N SER A 53 -0.51 -11.33 11.35
CA SER A 53 -0.38 -11.95 12.67
C SER A 53 0.95 -11.65 13.38
N HIS A 54 1.96 -11.17 12.64
CA HIS A 54 3.27 -10.79 13.16
C HIS A 54 3.47 -9.26 13.20
N GLY A 55 2.38 -8.48 13.10
CA GLY A 55 2.38 -7.03 13.33
C GLY A 55 2.63 -6.18 12.08
N LEU A 56 2.91 -6.77 10.92
CA LEU A 56 2.92 -6.01 9.67
C LEU A 56 1.50 -5.64 9.27
N ARG A 57 1.27 -4.38 8.93
CA ARG A 57 -0.03 -3.92 8.46
C ARG A 57 0.06 -3.47 7.03
N PHE A 58 -0.71 -4.10 6.15
CA PHE A 58 -0.90 -3.59 4.79
C PHE A 58 -1.86 -2.41 4.85
N VAL A 59 -1.48 -1.26 4.32
CA VAL A 59 -2.26 -0.01 4.42
C VAL A 59 -2.62 0.56 3.05
N GLY A 60 -2.05 0.02 1.98
CA GLY A 60 -2.30 0.44 0.61
C GLY A 60 -2.34 -0.73 -0.35
N ILE A 61 -3.36 -0.78 -1.19
CA ILE A 61 -3.60 -1.83 -2.17
C ILE A 61 -3.73 -1.23 -3.58
N GLY A 62 -3.23 -1.93 -4.57
CA GLY A 62 -3.35 -1.57 -5.97
C GLY A 62 -4.27 -2.53 -6.71
N PHE A 63 -4.93 -2.02 -7.75
CA PHE A 63 -5.74 -2.83 -8.65
C PHE A 63 -5.21 -2.74 -10.07
N ASP A 64 -5.21 -3.87 -10.78
CA ASP A 64 -4.84 -3.92 -12.20
C ASP A 64 -6.10 -3.58 -13.03
N ASP A 65 -6.25 -2.32 -13.46
CA ASP A 65 -7.32 -1.90 -14.36
C ASP A 65 -6.92 -2.25 -15.82
N ASN A 66 -7.32 -3.42 -16.32
CA ASN A 66 -7.19 -3.78 -17.75
C ASN A 66 -8.22 -3.05 -18.65
N GLY A 67 -8.78 -1.91 -18.21
CA GLY A 67 -9.78 -1.13 -18.95
C GLY A 67 -11.22 -1.66 -18.83
N GLU A 68 -11.41 -2.95 -18.54
CA GLU A 68 -12.69 -3.49 -18.09
C GLU A 68 -12.72 -3.50 -16.56
N VAL A 69 -13.49 -2.59 -15.97
CA VAL A 69 -13.79 -2.64 -14.53
C VAL A 69 -14.68 -3.87 -14.32
N SER A 70 -14.07 -5.01 -14.02
CA SER A 70 -14.82 -6.21 -13.68
C SER A 70 -15.74 -5.91 -12.49
N GLU A 71 -16.92 -6.52 -12.46
CA GLU A 71 -17.86 -6.36 -11.35
C GLU A 71 -17.21 -6.69 -9.99
N ALA A 72 -16.25 -7.62 -10.01
CA ALA A 72 -15.39 -7.95 -8.87
C ALA A 72 -14.59 -6.73 -8.39
N LEU A 73 -13.96 -5.96 -9.28
CA LEU A 73 -13.20 -4.74 -8.94
C LEU A 73 -14.12 -3.61 -8.42
N ARG A 74 -15.36 -3.52 -8.91
CA ARG A 74 -16.37 -2.60 -8.38
C ARG A 74 -16.79 -3.00 -6.96
N LYS A 75 -17.07 -4.29 -6.75
CA LYS A 75 -17.41 -4.86 -5.43
C LYS A 75 -16.24 -4.67 -4.45
N LEU A 76 -15.01 -4.85 -4.91
CA LEU A 76 -13.79 -4.60 -4.15
C LEU A 76 -13.64 -3.13 -3.75
N LYS A 77 -13.85 -2.23 -4.71
CA LYS A 77 -13.86 -0.79 -4.45
C LYS A 77 -14.98 -0.39 -3.48
N SER A 78 -16.06 -1.16 -3.35
CA SER A 78 -17.07 -0.95 -2.30
C SER A 78 -16.72 -1.60 -0.95
N LEU A 79 -16.03 -2.74 -0.94
CA LEU A 79 -15.60 -3.44 0.29
C LEU A 79 -14.46 -2.71 1.01
N VAL A 80 -13.60 -2.03 0.24
CA VAL A 80 -12.50 -1.26 0.79
C VAL A 80 -13.04 0.05 1.34
N HIS A 81 -13.60 -0.03 2.54
CA HIS A 81 -13.82 1.10 3.42
C HIS A 81 -12.48 1.50 4.05
N ILE A 82 -12.29 2.80 4.28
CA ILE A 82 -11.10 3.24 5.00
C ILE A 82 -11.41 3.14 6.48
N HIS A 83 -10.78 2.16 7.11
CA HIS A 83 -10.94 1.88 8.52
C HIS A 83 -10.35 3.02 9.36
N ASP A 84 -11.08 3.40 10.40
CA ASP A 84 -10.58 4.28 11.46
C ASP A 84 -9.58 3.52 12.36
N GLU A 85 -8.84 4.24 13.19
CA GLU A 85 -7.74 3.68 13.99
C GLU A 85 -8.19 2.55 14.94
N ASP A 86 -9.42 2.65 15.46
CA ASP A 86 -9.99 1.72 16.43
C ASP A 86 -10.65 0.48 15.80
N ASP A 87 -10.77 0.42 14.46
CA ASP A 87 -11.46 -0.65 13.74
C ASP A 87 -10.50 -1.74 13.23
N GLU A 88 -9.76 -2.36 14.15
CA GLU A 88 -8.83 -3.45 13.83
C GLU A 88 -9.55 -4.72 13.36
N GLU A 89 -10.68 -5.05 13.98
CA GLU A 89 -11.46 -6.24 13.60
C GLU A 89 -12.03 -6.09 12.18
N GLY A 90 -12.58 -4.91 11.86
CA GLY A 90 -13.04 -4.60 10.51
C GLY A 90 -11.89 -4.63 9.50
N TYR A 91 -10.74 -4.05 9.85
CA TYR A 91 -9.54 -4.09 8.99
C TYR A 91 -9.09 -5.52 8.66
N VAL A 92 -8.93 -6.37 9.68
CA VAL A 92 -8.47 -7.77 9.50
C VAL A 92 -9.49 -8.55 8.67
N LYS A 93 -10.78 -8.35 8.95
CA LYS A 93 -11.87 -8.97 8.18
C LYS A 93 -11.80 -8.56 6.70
N THR A 94 -11.67 -7.27 6.41
CA THR A 94 -11.52 -6.76 5.05
C THR A 94 -10.32 -7.40 4.35
N ILE A 95 -9.13 -7.39 4.96
CA ILE A 95 -7.95 -8.02 4.32
C ILE A 95 -8.19 -9.50 4.04
N LYS A 96 -8.79 -10.23 4.98
CA LYS A 96 -9.05 -11.66 4.80
C LYS A 96 -9.99 -11.90 3.62
N GLU A 97 -11.11 -11.17 3.56
CA GLU A 97 -12.06 -11.25 2.44
C GLU A 97 -11.39 -10.90 1.11
N LEU A 98 -10.54 -9.88 1.08
CA LEU A 98 -9.74 -9.50 -0.09
C LEU A 98 -8.78 -10.62 -0.53
N CYS A 99 -8.12 -11.30 0.41
CA CYS A 99 -7.17 -12.37 0.08
C CYS A 99 -7.89 -13.64 -0.35
N ASP A 100 -9.00 -14.00 0.30
CA ASP A 100 -9.78 -15.19 0.00
C ASP A 100 -10.41 -15.10 -1.41
N GLU A 101 -10.98 -13.94 -1.77
CA GLU A 101 -11.63 -13.72 -3.07
C GLU A 101 -10.64 -13.73 -4.26
N TYR A 102 -9.34 -13.53 -4.01
CA TYR A 102 -8.32 -13.37 -5.07
C TYR A 102 -7.08 -14.27 -4.92
N SER A 103 -7.19 -15.37 -4.18
CA SER A 103 -6.12 -16.37 -4.00
C SER A 103 -5.71 -17.10 -5.29
N ASP A 104 -6.55 -17.07 -6.33
CA ASP A 104 -6.25 -17.74 -7.60
C ASP A 104 -5.11 -17.02 -8.37
N ASN A 105 -3.95 -17.67 -8.33
CA ASN A 105 -2.63 -17.25 -8.84
C ASN A 105 -2.53 -16.97 -10.36
N THR A 106 -3.63 -16.93 -11.11
CA THR A 106 -3.58 -16.84 -12.57
C THR A 106 -3.72 -15.42 -13.10
N ASN A 107 -4.34 -14.50 -12.35
CA ASN A 107 -4.49 -13.10 -12.77
C ASN A 107 -4.92 -12.14 -11.63
N THR A 108 -4.36 -12.32 -10.43
CA THR A 108 -4.80 -11.62 -9.20
C THR A 108 -4.89 -10.11 -9.38
N ALA A 109 -6.10 -9.55 -9.44
CA ALA A 109 -6.30 -8.10 -9.59
C ALA A 109 -5.93 -7.30 -8.33
N LEU A 110 -5.65 -7.96 -7.20
CA LEU A 110 -5.28 -7.36 -5.91
C LEU A 110 -3.78 -7.40 -5.68
N ARG A 111 -3.17 -6.23 -5.42
CA ARG A 111 -1.74 -6.12 -5.11
C ARG A 111 -1.52 -5.38 -3.80
N MET A 112 -0.75 -5.95 -2.89
CA MET A 112 -0.33 -5.27 -1.67
C MET A 112 0.79 -4.26 -1.99
N GLN A 113 0.49 -2.96 -1.96
CA GLN A 113 1.41 -1.90 -2.40
C GLN A 113 2.18 -1.24 -1.25
N ILE A 114 1.56 -1.12 -0.09
CA ILE A 114 2.10 -0.39 1.06
C ILE A 114 1.90 -1.21 2.32
N PHE A 115 2.95 -1.37 3.11
CA PHE A 115 2.86 -1.86 4.48
C PHE A 115 3.54 -0.91 5.47
N GLU A 116 3.08 -0.95 6.72
CA GLU A 116 3.63 -0.23 7.86
C GLU A 116 3.72 -1.17 9.07
N LEU A 117 4.71 -0.95 9.95
CA LEU A 117 4.76 -1.58 11.28
C LEU A 117 4.28 -0.54 12.31
N LYS A 118 3.14 -0.81 12.98
CA LYS A 118 2.51 0.16 13.89
C LYS A 118 3.44 0.58 15.04
N GLU A 119 4.10 -0.40 15.65
CA GLU A 119 4.95 -0.19 16.83
C GLU A 119 6.26 0.57 16.53
N HIS A 120 6.66 0.66 15.25
CA HIS A 120 7.89 1.33 14.87
C HIS A 120 7.64 2.80 14.49
N PRO A 121 8.49 3.76 14.94
CA PRO A 121 8.30 5.19 14.67
C PRO A 121 8.18 5.50 13.18
N TYR A 122 8.95 4.79 12.34
CA TYR A 122 8.83 4.85 10.90
C TYR A 122 9.39 3.60 10.23
N TYR A 123 8.54 2.61 9.97
CA TYR A 123 8.89 1.40 9.22
C TYR A 123 7.84 1.20 8.15
N ILE A 124 8.19 1.54 6.92
CA ILE A 124 7.26 1.61 5.80
C ILE A 124 7.92 0.96 4.60
N GLY A 125 7.20 0.03 3.97
CA GLY A 125 7.57 -0.54 2.69
C GLY A 125 6.57 -0.13 1.63
N VAL A 126 7.10 0.28 0.48
CA VAL A 126 6.31 0.58 -0.72
C VAL A 126 6.83 -0.26 -1.87
N GLN A 127 5.92 -0.79 -2.68
CA GLN A 127 6.27 -1.58 -3.83
C GLN A 127 6.51 -0.72 -5.08
N TYR A 128 5.74 0.35 -5.23
CA TYR A 128 5.97 1.36 -6.26
C TYR A 128 7.31 2.08 -6.03
N GLY A 129 7.81 2.77 -7.05
CA GLY A 129 9.01 3.59 -7.01
C GLY A 129 8.71 5.00 -6.53
N PRO A 130 8.88 5.34 -5.23
CA PRO A 130 8.48 6.63 -4.66
C PRO A 130 9.30 7.81 -5.23
N LYS A 131 10.37 7.54 -5.97
CA LYS A 131 11.20 8.54 -6.64
C LYS A 131 10.58 9.06 -7.95
N PHE A 132 9.58 8.38 -8.50
CA PHE A 132 9.05 8.65 -9.85
C PHE A 132 7.52 8.76 -9.89
N GLY A 133 6.91 9.14 -8.77
CA GLY A 133 5.46 9.18 -8.58
C GLY A 133 4.69 10.08 -9.56
N GLY A 134 3.36 10.01 -9.51
CA GLY A 134 2.46 10.59 -10.53
C GLY A 134 2.62 12.10 -10.77
N ASP A 135 3.00 12.86 -9.74
CA ASP A 135 3.25 14.30 -9.86
C ASP A 135 4.70 14.66 -10.24
N GLY A 136 5.59 13.66 -10.38
CA GLY A 136 7.02 13.82 -10.63
C GLY A 136 7.80 14.27 -9.40
N LEU A 137 9.10 13.96 -9.35
CA LEU A 137 10.00 14.49 -8.31
C LEU A 137 10.19 15.99 -8.58
N ARG A 138 9.38 16.84 -7.94
CA ARG A 138 9.50 18.29 -8.06
C ARG A 138 10.36 18.81 -6.90
N PRO A 139 11.32 19.72 -7.13
CA PRO A 139 12.07 20.34 -6.05
C PRO A 139 11.16 20.98 -4.98
N SER A 140 9.99 21.47 -5.39
CA SER A 140 8.98 22.06 -4.52
C SER A 140 8.05 21.06 -3.81
N LEU A 141 8.10 19.77 -4.16
CA LEU A 141 7.25 18.74 -3.57
C LEU A 141 8.04 17.43 -3.40
N PRO A 142 8.76 17.26 -2.27
CA PRO A 142 9.50 16.03 -2.00
C PRO A 142 8.55 14.85 -1.80
N SER A 143 9.02 13.65 -2.18
CA SER A 143 8.21 12.43 -2.09
C SER A 143 7.83 12.09 -0.64
N PRO A 144 6.54 11.84 -0.34
CA PRO A 144 6.04 11.65 1.02
C PRO A 144 6.77 10.58 1.85
N PRO A 145 7.14 9.39 1.31
CA PRO A 145 7.92 8.41 2.06
C PRO A 145 9.29 8.93 2.53
N PHE A 146 9.98 9.75 1.72
CA PHE A 146 11.26 10.32 2.14
C PHE A 146 11.10 11.46 3.14
N VAL A 147 10.05 12.27 3.00
CA VAL A 147 9.71 13.31 3.99
C VAL A 147 9.44 12.68 5.36
N GLY A 148 8.65 11.61 5.39
CA GLY A 148 8.36 10.88 6.62
C GLY A 148 9.62 10.29 7.25
N LEU A 149 10.50 9.68 6.45
CA LEU A 149 11.76 9.11 6.92
C LEU A 149 12.66 10.16 7.57
N ILE A 150 12.86 11.31 6.91
CA ILE A 150 13.69 12.41 7.45
C ILE A 150 13.06 12.98 8.72
N LYS A 151 11.75 13.20 8.75
CA LYS A 151 11.04 13.68 9.95
C LYS A 151 11.24 12.73 11.13
N ALA A 152 11.09 11.44 10.90
CA ALA A 152 11.27 10.42 11.93
C ALA A 152 12.72 10.39 12.45
N ALA A 153 13.72 10.50 11.57
CA ALA A 153 15.12 10.57 11.95
C ALA A 153 15.42 11.82 12.82
N ILE A 154 14.91 12.99 12.44
CA ILE A 154 15.07 14.22 13.24
C ILE A 154 14.44 14.08 14.62
N CYS A 155 13.22 13.53 14.69
CA CYS A 155 12.55 13.28 15.97
C CYS A 155 13.37 12.35 16.87
N GLU A 156 13.95 11.29 16.29
CA GLU A 156 14.76 10.34 17.05
C GLU A 156 16.08 10.94 17.52
N MET A 157 16.73 11.78 16.71
CA MET A 157 17.91 12.54 17.12
C MET A 157 17.61 13.44 18.32
N LYS A 158 16.47 14.15 18.30
CA LYS A 158 16.07 15.06 19.38
C LYS A 158 15.79 14.35 20.71
N LYS A 159 15.29 13.11 20.69
CA LYS A 159 15.11 12.31 21.91
C LYS A 159 16.43 11.89 22.55
N LYS A 160 17.50 11.78 21.75
CA LYS A 160 18.84 11.38 22.18
C LYS A 160 19.74 12.57 22.56
N SER A 161 19.30 13.79 22.30
CA SER A 161 19.97 14.99 22.79
C SER A 161 19.79 15.07 24.32
N PRO A 162 20.90 15.22 25.08
CA PRO A 162 20.87 15.28 26.55
C PRO A 162 20.19 16.54 27.10
#